data_AF-A0A5R2N6R7-F1
#
_entry.id   AF-A0A5R2N6R7-F1
#
_cell.length_a   1.000
_cell.length_b   1.000
_cell.length_c   1.000
_cell.angle_alpha   90.00
_cell.angle_beta   90.00
_cell.angle_gamma   90.00
#
_symmetry.space_group_name_H-M   'P 1'
#
loop_
_entity.id
_entity.type
_entity.pdbx_description
1 polymer ?
#
loop_
_entity_poly.entity_id
_entity_poly.type
_entity_poly.pdbx_seq_one_letter_code
_entity_poly.pdbx_strand_id
1 'polypeptide(L)' 'DGKKVGVVTCAMYSPLVKKSMGIARLDVDCAVKDTKLEIRNKSGSIKATAQPLPFDDPKKTKRTAKG' A
#
# COMPACT_ATOMS: atom_id res chain seq x y z
N ASP A 1 -15.86 0.51 11.84
CA ASP A 1 -16.45 1.86 11.70
C ASP A 1 -16.82 2.28 10.28
N GLY A 2 -16.30 1.65 9.21
CA GLY A 2 -16.73 1.98 7.84
C GLY A 2 -16.43 3.42 7.39
N LYS A 3 -15.66 4.17 8.20
CA LYS A 3 -15.28 5.55 7.94
C LYS A 3 -14.26 5.61 6.81
N LYS A 4 -14.38 6.64 5.98
CA LYS A 4 -13.39 6.96 4.96
C LYS A 4 -12.20 7.64 5.66
N VAL A 5 -11.09 6.92 5.75
CA VAL A 5 -9.85 7.34 6.45
C VAL A 5 -8.74 7.79 5.50
N GLY A 6 -9.04 7.96 4.20
CA GLY A 6 -8.03 8.34 3.23
C GLY A 6 -8.42 8.17 1.76
N VAL A 7 -7.42 8.28 0.89
CA VAL A 7 -7.54 8.14 -0.56
C VAL A 7 -6.29 7.49 -1.16
N VAL A 8 -6.51 6.55 -2.09
CA VAL A 8 -5.43 5.94 -2.89
C VAL A 8 -5.03 6.92 -3.98
N THR A 9 -3.75 7.31 -4.02
CA THR A 9 -3.22 8.26 -5.00
C THR A 9 -2.62 7.55 -6.22
N CYS A 10 -2.07 6.36 -6.03
CA CYS A 10 -1.52 5.54 -7.09
C CYS A 10 -1.83 4.08 -6.80
N ALA A 11 -2.36 3.37 -7.79
CA ALA A 11 -2.61 1.93 -7.71
C ALA A 11 -1.92 1.24 -8.89
N MET A 12 -1.23 0.14 -8.62
CA MET A 12 -0.53 -0.64 -9.63
C MET A 12 -0.53 -2.11 -9.28
N TYR A 13 -0.55 -2.97 -10.29
CA TYR A 13 -0.29 -4.39 -10.09
C TYR A 13 1.23 -4.61 -10.14
N SER A 14 1.78 -5.23 -9.09
CA SER A 14 3.20 -5.58 -9.08
C SER A 14 3.39 -7.00 -9.63
N PRO A 15 4.06 -7.17 -10.79
CA PRO A 15 4.37 -8.49 -11.32
C PRO A 15 5.41 -9.24 -10.46
N LEU A 16 6.23 -8.51 -9.70
CA LEU A 16 7.28 -9.08 -8.84
C LEU A 16 6.69 -9.85 -7.65
N VAL A 17 5.71 -9.25 -6.97
CA VAL A 17 5.05 -9.88 -5.81
C VAL A 17 3.69 -10.49 -6.15
N LYS A 18 3.25 -10.39 -7.41
CA LYS A 18 1.95 -10.85 -7.94
C LYS A 18 0.76 -10.34 -7.11
N LYS A 19 0.81 -9.08 -6.69
CA LYS A 19 -0.21 -8.44 -5.85
C LYS A 19 -0.50 -7.04 -6.34
N SER A 20 -1.76 -6.62 -6.17
CA SER A 20 -2.16 -5.22 -6.33
C SER A 20 -1.62 -4.41 -5.16
N MET A 21 -0.92 -3.33 -5.48
CA MET A 21 -0.30 -2.42 -4.52
C MET A 21 -0.82 -1.01 -4.78
N GLY A 22 -0.80 -0.18 -3.75
CA GLY A 22 -1.15 1.22 -3.92
C GLY A 22 -0.57 2.09 -2.82
N ILE A 23 -0.30 3.33 -3.17
CA ILE A 23 0.07 4.39 -2.23
C ILE A 23 -1.20 5.16 -1.90
N ALA A 24 -1.43 5.36 -0.62
CA ALA A 24 -2.58 6.09 -0.12
C ALA A 24 -2.13 7.15 0.89
N ARG A 25 -2.81 8.30 0.88
CA ARG A 25 -2.80 9.18 2.05
C ARG A 25 -3.86 8.67 3.01
N LEU A 26 -3.44 8.34 4.23
CA LEU A 26 -4.27 7.81 5.31
C LEU A 26 -4.15 8.71 6.53
N ASP A 27 -5.17 8.72 7.37
CA ASP A 27 -5.08 9.28 8.72
C ASP A 27 -3.96 8.58 9.51
N VAL A 28 -3.29 9.32 10.39
CA VAL A 28 -2.11 8.84 11.14
C VAL A 28 -2.42 7.55 11.91
N ASP A 29 -3.58 7.49 12.54
CA ASP A 29 -4.04 6.35 13.34
C ASP A 29 -4.24 5.08 12.49
N CYS A 30 -4.48 5.24 11.19
CA CYS A 30 -4.68 4.14 10.22
C CYS A 30 -3.40 3.83 9.41
N ALA A 31 -2.39 4.68 9.48
CA ALA A 31 -1.12 4.55 8.75
C ALA A 31 -0.11 3.64 9.49
N VAL A 32 -0.61 2.65 10.24
CA VAL A 32 0.20 1.70 11.00
C VAL A 32 0.32 0.39 10.24
N LYS A 33 1.52 -0.21 10.25
CA LYS A 33 1.76 -1.51 9.61
C LYS A 33 0.74 -2.56 10.08
N ASP A 34 0.29 -3.39 9.14
CA ASP A 34 -0.68 -4.48 9.33
C ASP A 34 -2.12 -4.03 9.67
N THR A 35 -2.39 -2.72 9.65
CA THR A 35 -3.76 -2.20 9.76
C THR A 35 -4.61 -2.71 8.61
N LYS A 36 -5.72 -3.37 8.95
CA LYS A 36 -6.69 -3.87 7.98
C LYS A 36 -7.51 -2.70 7.43
N LEU A 37 -7.52 -2.57 6.12
CA LEU A 37 -8.21 -1.51 5.41
C LEU A 37 -9.13 -2.10 4.34
N GLU A 38 -10.16 -1.34 3.99
CA GLU A 38 -11.10 -1.69 2.93
C GLU A 38 -11.02 -0.61 1.85
N ILE A 39 -10.64 -0.99 0.64
CA ILE A 39 -10.58 -0.09 -0.51
C ILE A 39 -11.88 -0.28 -1.30
N ARG A 40 -12.62 0.81 -1.51
CA ARG A 40 -13.84 0.82 -2.31
C ARG A 40 -13.60 1.52 -3.65
N ASN A 41 -13.88 0.81 -4.73
CA ASN A 41 -13.85 1.36 -6.10
C ASN A 41 -15.07 0.87 -6.89
N LYS A 42 -15.15 1.21 -8.18
CA LYS A 42 -16.26 0.79 -9.06
C LYS A 42 -16.44 -0.74 -9.14
N SER A 43 -15.38 -1.50 -8.94
CA SER A 43 -15.38 -2.97 -8.97
C SER A 43 -15.80 -3.60 -7.64
N GLY A 44 -15.97 -2.81 -6.59
CA GLY A 44 -16.46 -3.25 -5.29
C GLY A 44 -15.50 -2.96 -4.14
N SER A 45 -15.61 -3.80 -3.10
CA SER A 45 -14.83 -3.71 -1.88
C SER A 45 -13.66 -4.70 -1.91
N ILE A 46 -12.45 -4.19 -1.69
CA ILE A 46 -11.21 -4.95 -1.72
C ILE A 46 -10.55 -4.85 -0.35
N LYS A 47 -10.21 -6.00 0.23
CA LYS A 47 -9.45 -6.07 1.49
C LYS A 47 -7.99 -5.72 1.23
N ALA A 48 -7.44 -4.83 2.03
CA ALA A 48 -6.05 -4.38 1.95
C ALA A 48 -5.42 -4.34 3.35
N THR A 49 -4.10 -4.25 3.40
CA THR A 49 -3.34 -4.05 4.62
C THR A 49 -2.35 -2.92 4.41
N ALA A 50 -2.21 -2.05 5.40
CA ALA A 50 -1.17 -1.02 5.38
C ALA A 50 0.20 -1.68 5.56
N GLN A 51 1.16 -1.34 4.70
CA GLN A 51 2.53 -1.84 4.75
C GLN A 51 3.53 -0.68 4.62
N PRO A 52 4.70 -0.77 5.26
CA PRO A 52 5.74 0.24 5.16
C PRO A 52 6.32 0.30 3.74
N LEU A 53 6.78 1.49 3.35
CA LEU A 53 7.60 1.69 2.16
C LEU A 53 9.09 1.45 2.50
N PRO A 54 9.90 0.93 1.56
CA PRO A 54 9.54 0.50 0.21
C PRO A 54 8.92 -0.92 0.18
N PHE A 55 8.07 -1.15 -0.82
CA PHE A 55 7.32 -2.40 -1.01
C PHE A 55 8.20 -3.61 -1.37
N ASP A 56 9.31 -3.37 -2.06
CA ASP A 56 10.33 -4.35 -2.39
C ASP A 56 11.68 -3.82 -1.91
N ASP A 57 12.52 -4.72 -1.41
CA ASP A 57 13.84 -4.42 -0.86
C ASP A 57 13.84 -3.32 0.22
N PRO A 58 13.21 -3.58 1.39
CA PRO A 58 13.23 -2.64 2.53
C PRO A 58 14.64 -2.30 3.01
N LYS A 59 15.61 -3.18 2.77
CA LYS A 59 17.02 -2.99 3.12
C LYS A 59 17.83 -2.25 2.03
N LYS A 60 17.21 -1.90 0.89
CA LYS A 60 17.83 -1.24 -0.27
C LYS A 60 19.11 -1.95 -0.77
N THR A 61 19.20 -3.25 -0.56
CA THR A 61 20.35 -4.10 -0.90
C THR A 61 20.51 -4.36 -2.40
N LYS A 62 19.44 -4.22 -3.19
CA LYS A 62 19.45 -4.35 -4.66
C LYS A 62 19.98 -3.11 -5.36
N ARG A 63 20.35 -2.03 -4.65
CA ARG A 63 20.99 -0.85 -5.24
C ARG A 63 22.45 -1.20 -5.57
N THR A 64 22.70 -1.67 -6.79
CA THR A 64 24.04 -1.90 -7.33
C THR A 64 24.73 -0.61 -7.80
N ALA A 65 24.01 0.53 -7.83
CA ALA A 65 24.60 1.82 -8.17
C ALA A 65 25.51 2.30 -7.02
N LYS A 66 26.80 1.98 -7.13
CA LYS A 66 27.86 2.73 -6.45
C LYS A 66 27.98 4.07 -7.18
N GLY A 67 27.75 5.15 -6.46
CA GLY A 67 28.06 6.50 -6.95
C GLY A 67 29.54 6.70 -7.17
#